data_AF-A0A3D1IEF3-F1
#
_entry.id   AF-A0A3D1IEF3-F1
#
_cell.length_a   1.000
_cell.length_b   1.000
_cell.length_c   1.000
_cell.angle_alpha   90.00
_cell.angle_beta   90.00
_cell.angle_gamma   90.00
#
_symmetry.space_group_name_H-M   'P 1'
#
loop_
_entity.id
_entity.type
_entity.pdbx_description
1 polymer ?
#
loop_
_entity_poly.entity_id
_entity_poly.type
_entity_poly.pdbx_seq_one_letter_code
_entity_poly.pdbx_strand_id
1 'polypeptide(L)'
;MMARWVGAAPYWLAAKFLETDMMRVLAEAGADEKLASGDGITPLMAAAGLGYSRGGGSAFIKDRRDFSSYNPVASAASGSRIPEAEERLALATVTTALELGADVDAVDDAGNTALHAAASHGMDTLVRTLIDRGADPRVTNTRGQTPLALAVYSDGIAGDRAVRESTATLLGELDSTAHPTEPHAHVEAQTQQNPVDATPASIAAGAALYARQCAACHGATARGDGRLAAATAAYGSRPSNLTDTVWQHGESDGEIFTAIHDGFANGQEVLMDAFGDRFADDEIWQIVNYLKQLR
;
A
#
# COMPACT_ATOMS: atom_id res chain seq x y z
N MET A 1 -30.28 8.88 -16.96
CA MET A 1 -29.27 9.08 -15.89
C MET A 1 -27.89 9.28 -16.54
N MET A 2 -27.71 10.38 -17.28
CA MET A 2 -26.54 10.66 -18.14
C MET A 2 -25.59 11.73 -17.54
N ALA A 3 -25.71 12.03 -16.25
CA ALA A 3 -24.92 13.11 -15.61
C ALA A 3 -23.51 12.68 -15.16
N ARG A 4 -23.08 11.43 -15.42
CA ARG A 4 -21.83 10.88 -14.85
C ARG A 4 -20.54 11.20 -15.62
N TRP A 5 -20.61 11.99 -16.70
CA TRP A 5 -19.46 12.27 -17.59
C TRP A 5 -19.24 13.75 -17.88
N VAL A 6 -20.00 14.65 -17.27
CA VAL A 6 -19.75 16.09 -17.38
C VAL A 6 -18.52 16.39 -16.54
N GLY A 7 -17.36 16.46 -17.18
CA GLY A 7 -16.06 16.72 -16.54
C GLY A 7 -14.96 15.70 -16.82
N ALA A 8 -15.24 14.58 -17.48
CA ALA A 8 -14.18 13.67 -17.93
C ALA A 8 -13.44 14.33 -19.11
N ALA A 9 -12.38 15.07 -18.81
CA ALA A 9 -11.59 15.75 -19.83
C ALA A 9 -11.07 14.74 -20.87
N PRO A 10 -10.93 15.15 -22.14
CA PRO A 10 -10.37 14.30 -23.19
C PRO A 10 -9.04 13.63 -22.81
N TYR A 11 -8.23 14.29 -21.95
CA TYR A 11 -6.96 13.74 -21.46
C TYR A 11 -7.15 12.50 -20.59
N TRP A 12 -8.13 12.53 -19.67
CA TRP A 12 -8.48 11.38 -18.85
C TRP A 12 -8.94 10.19 -19.70
N LEU A 13 -9.74 10.44 -20.75
CA LEU A 13 -10.16 9.40 -21.69
C LEU A 13 -8.97 8.85 -22.49
N ALA A 14 -8.06 9.70 -22.96
CA ALA A 14 -6.85 9.27 -23.65
C ALA A 14 -5.99 8.35 -22.76
N ALA A 15 -5.82 8.71 -21.47
CA ALA A 15 -5.11 7.88 -20.50
C ALA A 15 -5.83 6.54 -20.25
N LYS A 16 -7.15 6.57 -20.04
CA LYS A 16 -7.96 5.35 -19.90
C LYS A 16 -7.82 4.42 -21.11
N PHE A 17 -7.78 4.99 -22.31
CA PHE A 17 -7.65 4.24 -23.55
C PHE A 17 -6.20 4.02 -23.97
N LEU A 18 -5.21 4.33 -23.12
CA LEU A 18 -3.77 4.16 -23.36
C LEU A 18 -3.29 4.74 -24.70
N GLU A 19 -3.87 5.87 -25.08
CA GLU A 19 -3.54 6.60 -26.31
C GLU A 19 -2.51 7.69 -25.96
N THR A 20 -1.24 7.29 -25.86
CA THR A 20 -0.11 8.17 -25.44
C THR A 20 0.04 9.41 -26.30
N ASP A 21 -0.10 9.27 -27.62
CA ASP A 21 0.05 10.39 -28.57
C ASP A 21 -1.06 11.42 -28.35
N MET A 22 -2.27 10.95 -28.07
CA MET A 22 -3.40 11.82 -27.77
C MET A 22 -3.19 12.55 -26.45
N MET A 23 -2.65 11.88 -25.42
CA MET A 23 -2.30 12.54 -24.15
C MET A 23 -1.31 13.68 -24.38
N ARG A 24 -0.26 13.46 -25.18
CA ARG A 24 0.74 14.49 -25.48
C ARG A 24 0.14 15.68 -26.22
N VAL A 25 -0.67 15.42 -27.25
CA VAL A 25 -1.36 16.50 -28.00
C VAL A 25 -2.30 17.30 -27.10
N LEU A 26 -3.03 16.63 -26.21
CA LEU A 26 -3.96 17.28 -25.28
C LEU A 26 -3.22 18.08 -24.21
N ALA A 27 -2.11 17.57 -23.69
CA ALA A 27 -1.21 18.28 -22.79
C ALA A 27 -0.67 19.57 -23.44
N GLU A 28 -0.16 19.47 -24.68
CA GLU A 28 0.33 20.61 -25.45
C GLU A 28 -0.78 21.64 -25.73
N ALA A 29 -2.02 21.19 -25.84
CA ALA A 29 -3.19 22.05 -25.98
C ALA A 29 -3.69 22.66 -24.64
N GLY A 30 -3.02 22.37 -23.52
CA GLY A 30 -3.34 22.90 -22.19
C GLY A 30 -4.44 22.14 -21.44
N ALA A 31 -4.65 20.86 -21.74
CA ALA A 31 -5.53 20.03 -20.94
C ALA A 31 -5.00 19.87 -19.51
N ASP A 32 -5.90 19.83 -18.52
CA ASP A 32 -5.53 19.52 -17.14
C ASP A 32 -5.31 18.01 -16.97
N GLU A 33 -4.05 17.64 -16.77
CA GLU A 33 -3.55 16.27 -16.68
C GLU A 33 -3.83 15.61 -15.33
N LYS A 34 -4.25 16.42 -14.35
CA LYS A 34 -4.57 16.00 -12.98
C LYS A 34 -6.06 15.85 -12.75
N LEU A 35 -6.88 16.28 -13.71
CA LEU A 35 -8.33 16.27 -13.55
C LEU A 35 -8.86 14.83 -13.42
N ALA A 36 -9.34 14.52 -12.22
CA ALA A 36 -9.94 13.24 -11.89
C ALA A 36 -11.40 13.14 -12.36
N SER A 37 -11.88 11.91 -12.50
CA SER A 37 -13.31 11.63 -12.64
C SER A 37 -14.08 11.93 -11.35
N GLY A 38 -15.41 11.87 -11.40
CA GLY A 38 -16.27 12.18 -10.24
C GLY A 38 -16.17 11.22 -9.05
N ASP A 39 -15.42 10.13 -9.18
CA ASP A 39 -15.05 9.16 -8.15
C ASP A 39 -13.55 9.22 -7.76
N GLY A 40 -12.87 10.32 -8.12
CA GLY A 40 -11.49 10.58 -7.71
C GLY A 40 -10.42 9.89 -8.56
N ILE A 41 -10.78 9.14 -9.61
CA ILE A 41 -9.81 8.41 -10.43
C ILE A 41 -9.04 9.40 -11.32
N THR A 42 -7.73 9.50 -11.14
CA THR A 42 -6.86 10.33 -11.98
C THR A 42 -6.55 9.67 -13.33
N PRO A 43 -6.06 10.42 -14.33
CA PRO A 43 -5.60 9.84 -15.59
C PRO A 43 -4.50 8.78 -15.40
N LEU A 44 -3.59 8.98 -14.45
CA LEU A 44 -2.55 8.00 -14.10
C LEU A 44 -3.16 6.68 -13.60
N MET A 45 -4.12 6.76 -12.67
CA MET A 45 -4.82 5.59 -12.16
C MET A 45 -5.61 4.86 -13.24
N ALA A 46 -6.28 5.62 -14.12
CA ALA A 46 -7.02 5.05 -15.24
C ALA A 46 -6.09 4.31 -16.21
N ALA A 47 -4.90 4.86 -16.48
CA ALA A 47 -3.86 4.20 -17.27
C ALA A 47 -3.28 2.95 -16.58
N ALA A 48 -3.28 2.90 -15.25
CA ALA A 48 -2.94 1.72 -14.46
C ALA A 48 -4.11 0.72 -14.29
N GLY A 49 -5.30 1.04 -14.79
CA GLY A 49 -6.47 0.14 -14.81
C GLY A 49 -7.46 0.28 -13.67
N LEU A 50 -7.40 1.38 -12.91
CA LEU A 50 -8.35 1.67 -11.83
C LEU A 50 -9.67 2.23 -12.40
N GLY A 51 -10.80 1.91 -11.76
CA GLY A 51 -12.11 2.50 -12.10
C GLY A 51 -13.25 1.58 -12.50
N TYR A 52 -13.18 0.31 -12.13
CA TYR A 52 -14.17 -0.70 -12.55
C TYR A 52 -14.89 -1.32 -11.37
N SER A 53 -15.80 -0.57 -10.75
CA SER A 53 -16.71 -1.11 -9.73
C SER A 53 -18.16 -0.74 -9.96
N ARG A 54 -18.84 -1.58 -10.74
CA ARG A 54 -20.15 -2.19 -10.41
C ARG A 54 -20.44 -3.33 -11.40
N GLY A 55 -20.03 -4.56 -11.06
CA GLY A 55 -20.64 -5.76 -11.65
C GLY A 55 -19.77 -6.69 -12.54
N GLY A 56 -18.45 -6.75 -12.35
CA GLY A 56 -17.65 -7.85 -12.87
C GLY A 56 -17.17 -7.71 -14.33
N GLY A 57 -15.84 -7.69 -14.49
CA GLY A 57 -15.18 -7.78 -15.78
C GLY A 57 -14.03 -6.78 -15.89
N SER A 58 -12.82 -7.31 -15.99
CA SER A 58 -11.61 -6.62 -16.38
C SER A 58 -11.86 -5.72 -17.59
N ALA A 59 -11.58 -4.43 -17.45
CA ALA A 59 -11.82 -3.47 -18.52
C ALA A 59 -10.56 -2.74 -18.97
N PHE A 60 -9.40 -3.37 -18.74
CA PHE A 60 -8.31 -3.24 -19.72
C PHE A 60 -8.72 -3.81 -21.08
N ILE A 61 -9.73 -4.68 -21.15
CA ILE A 61 -9.93 -5.49 -22.35
C ILE A 61 -11.38 -5.74 -22.76
N LYS A 62 -12.27 -4.77 -22.54
CA LYS A 62 -13.61 -4.85 -23.11
C LYS A 62 -13.87 -4.04 -24.35
N ASP A 63 -13.06 -3.04 -24.70
CA ASP A 63 -13.28 -2.35 -25.98
C ASP A 63 -12.19 -1.31 -26.26
N ARG A 64 -11.08 -1.71 -26.90
CA ARG A 64 -10.14 -0.71 -27.39
C ARG A 64 -10.48 -0.23 -28.80
N ARG A 65 -11.02 -1.08 -29.69
CA ARG A 65 -11.32 -0.73 -31.11
C ARG A 65 -12.43 -1.56 -31.80
N ASP A 66 -13.26 -2.36 -31.12
CA ASP A 66 -14.31 -3.15 -31.79
C ASP A 66 -15.44 -3.55 -30.82
N PHE A 67 -16.62 -2.92 -30.99
CA PHE A 67 -17.85 -3.12 -30.23
C PHE A 67 -18.40 -4.58 -30.23
N SER A 68 -17.68 -5.57 -30.76
CA SER A 68 -18.23 -6.91 -30.97
C SER A 68 -17.42 -8.11 -30.51
N SER A 69 -16.09 -8.09 -30.31
CA SER A 69 -15.41 -9.41 -30.22
C SER A 69 -14.02 -9.55 -29.58
N TYR A 70 -13.67 -8.81 -28.53
CA TYR A 70 -12.49 -9.19 -27.73
C TYR A 70 -12.84 -9.45 -26.26
N ASN A 71 -12.87 -10.74 -25.90
CA ASN A 71 -13.10 -11.24 -24.54
C ASN A 71 -11.90 -12.13 -24.15
N PRO A 72 -10.80 -11.57 -23.66
CA PRO A 72 -9.69 -12.39 -23.18
C PRO A 72 -10.01 -13.06 -21.85
N VAL A 73 -11.14 -12.75 -21.20
CA VAL A 73 -11.64 -13.48 -20.03
C VAL A 73 -12.26 -14.83 -20.42
N ALA A 74 -12.56 -15.07 -21.70
CA ALA A 74 -12.97 -16.39 -22.19
C ALA A 74 -11.79 -17.27 -22.64
N SER A 75 -10.59 -16.71 -22.90
CA SER A 75 -9.41 -17.50 -23.28
C SER A 75 -8.30 -17.51 -22.22
N ALA A 76 -8.29 -16.56 -21.29
CA ALA A 76 -7.55 -16.67 -20.04
C ALA A 76 -8.43 -17.41 -19.04
N ALA A 77 -8.07 -18.63 -18.68
CA ALA A 77 -8.54 -19.19 -17.43
C ALA A 77 -8.29 -18.18 -16.30
N SER A 78 -9.25 -18.06 -15.38
CA SER A 78 -9.14 -17.29 -14.12
C SER A 78 -7.71 -17.34 -13.58
N GLY A 79 -7.04 -16.18 -13.46
CA GLY A 79 -5.66 -16.11 -12.97
C GLY A 79 -4.54 -15.99 -14.00
N SER A 80 -4.81 -15.84 -15.30
CA SER A 80 -3.74 -15.55 -16.28
C SER A 80 -3.33 -14.08 -16.25
N ARG A 81 -2.02 -13.81 -16.32
CA ARG A 81 -1.41 -12.46 -16.44
C ARG A 81 -2.00 -11.68 -17.61
N ILE A 82 -2.11 -10.36 -17.47
CA ILE A 82 -2.43 -9.46 -18.60
C ILE A 82 -1.42 -9.70 -19.73
N PRO A 83 -1.86 -9.77 -21.00
CA PRO A 83 -0.94 -9.97 -22.12
C PRO A 83 0.15 -8.90 -22.15
N GLU A 84 1.40 -9.30 -22.44
CA GLU A 84 2.55 -8.38 -22.44
C GLU A 84 2.39 -7.17 -23.37
N ALA A 85 1.60 -7.30 -24.44
CA ALA A 85 1.28 -6.17 -25.32
C ALA A 85 0.43 -5.11 -24.61
N GLU A 86 -0.54 -5.52 -23.79
CA GLU A 86 -1.39 -4.61 -23.02
C GLU A 86 -0.63 -3.99 -21.84
N GLU A 87 0.20 -4.78 -21.15
CA GLU A 87 1.08 -4.25 -20.09
C GLU A 87 2.06 -3.21 -20.65
N ARG A 88 2.59 -3.40 -21.87
CA ARG A 88 3.45 -2.41 -22.54
C ARG A 88 2.71 -1.10 -22.84
N LEU A 89 1.45 -1.15 -23.26
CA LEU A 89 0.65 0.05 -23.51
C LEU A 89 0.32 0.77 -22.19
N ALA A 90 -0.01 0.01 -21.13
CA ALA A 90 -0.21 0.56 -19.78
C ALA A 90 1.05 1.27 -19.29
N LEU A 91 2.20 0.59 -19.40
CA LEU A 91 3.50 1.13 -19.05
C LEU A 91 3.85 2.42 -19.80
N ALA A 92 3.66 2.44 -21.12
CA ALA A 92 3.95 3.63 -21.94
C ALA A 92 3.08 4.83 -21.54
N THR A 93 1.80 4.56 -21.22
CA THR A 93 0.83 5.59 -20.83
C THR A 93 1.09 6.12 -19.43
N VAL A 94 1.34 5.24 -18.47
CA VAL A 94 1.74 5.64 -17.11
C VAL A 94 3.05 6.41 -17.13
N THR A 95 4.04 5.95 -17.89
CA THR A 95 5.31 6.68 -18.04
C THR A 95 5.09 8.07 -18.60
N THR A 96 4.25 8.20 -19.63
CA THR A 96 3.88 9.49 -20.24
C THR A 96 3.14 10.38 -19.24
N ALA A 97 2.17 9.85 -18.47
CA ALA A 97 1.46 10.62 -17.45
C ALA A 97 2.42 11.17 -16.38
N LEU A 98 3.37 10.35 -15.92
CA LEU A 98 4.38 10.76 -14.93
C LEU A 98 5.36 11.80 -15.50
N GLU A 99 5.79 11.65 -16.76
CA GLU A 99 6.63 12.64 -17.46
C GLU A 99 5.92 14.00 -17.58
N LEU A 100 4.60 13.97 -17.69
CA LEU A 100 3.75 15.15 -17.76
C LEU A 100 3.42 15.71 -16.36
N GLY A 101 3.82 15.05 -15.28
CA GLY A 101 3.69 15.58 -13.92
C GLY A 101 2.41 15.15 -13.19
N ALA A 102 1.85 14.00 -13.59
CA ALA A 102 0.87 13.30 -12.77
C ALA A 102 1.45 12.97 -11.39
N ASP A 103 0.62 13.09 -10.36
CA ASP A 103 0.96 12.71 -8.99
C ASP A 103 0.89 11.18 -8.84
N VAL A 104 2.02 10.57 -8.46
CA VAL A 104 2.18 9.12 -8.37
C VAL A 104 1.37 8.50 -7.22
N ASP A 105 1.17 9.27 -6.14
CA ASP A 105 0.50 8.83 -4.90
C ASP A 105 -0.91 9.40 -4.75
N ALA A 106 -1.45 10.02 -5.81
CA ALA A 106 -2.85 10.40 -5.82
C ALA A 106 -3.75 9.20 -5.49
N VAL A 107 -4.88 9.46 -4.83
CA VAL A 107 -5.87 8.45 -4.40
C VAL A 107 -7.27 8.72 -4.96
N ASP A 108 -8.00 7.66 -5.30
CA ASP A 108 -9.43 7.73 -5.60
C ASP A 108 -10.28 7.86 -4.33
N ASP A 109 -11.62 7.96 -4.47
CA ASP A 109 -12.55 8.04 -3.33
C ASP A 109 -12.48 6.82 -2.39
N ALA A 110 -11.92 5.70 -2.86
CA ALA A 110 -11.72 4.48 -2.09
C ALA A 110 -10.29 4.36 -1.54
N GLY A 111 -9.43 5.36 -1.71
CA GLY A 111 -8.05 5.37 -1.24
C GLY A 111 -7.07 4.58 -2.12
N ASN A 112 -7.47 4.16 -3.32
CA ASN A 112 -6.61 3.39 -4.22
C ASN A 112 -5.73 4.32 -5.05
N THR A 113 -4.46 3.93 -5.19
CA THR A 113 -3.46 4.56 -6.04
C THR A 113 -3.28 3.81 -7.36
N ALA A 114 -2.48 4.34 -8.28
CA ALA A 114 -2.06 3.62 -9.47
C ALA A 114 -1.30 2.31 -9.13
N LEU A 115 -0.55 2.29 -8.02
CA LEU A 115 0.19 1.11 -7.57
C LEU A 115 -0.74 -0.01 -7.09
N HIS A 116 -1.83 0.34 -6.40
CA HIS A 116 -2.88 -0.63 -6.04
C HIS A 116 -3.47 -1.32 -7.28
N ALA A 117 -3.75 -0.55 -8.34
CA ALA A 117 -4.28 -1.09 -9.58
C ALA A 117 -3.27 -2.04 -10.25
N ALA A 118 -2.03 -1.59 -10.44
CA ALA A 118 -0.96 -2.38 -11.06
C ALA A 118 -0.71 -3.71 -10.31
N ALA A 119 -0.72 -3.66 -8.97
CA ALA A 119 -0.54 -4.84 -8.13
C ALA A 119 -1.69 -5.84 -8.28
N SER A 120 -2.95 -5.38 -8.24
CA SER A 120 -4.13 -6.25 -8.40
C SER A 120 -4.19 -6.97 -9.76
N HIS A 121 -3.62 -6.34 -10.79
CA HIS A 121 -3.56 -6.87 -12.15
C HIS A 121 -2.31 -7.71 -12.45
N GLY A 122 -1.35 -7.76 -11.52
CA GLY A 122 -0.10 -8.49 -11.68
C GLY A 122 0.84 -7.90 -12.74
N MET A 123 0.87 -6.57 -12.87
CA MET A 123 1.69 -5.86 -13.85
C MET A 123 3.09 -5.56 -13.29
N ASP A 124 3.95 -6.57 -13.17
CA ASP A 124 5.27 -6.46 -12.52
C ASP A 124 6.12 -5.30 -13.04
N THR A 125 6.14 -5.08 -14.36
CA THR A 125 6.93 -3.99 -14.96
C THR A 125 6.41 -2.63 -14.55
N LEU A 126 5.09 -2.50 -14.48
CA LEU A 126 4.42 -1.27 -14.08
C LEU A 126 4.60 -1.00 -12.59
N VAL A 127 4.48 -2.04 -11.74
CA VAL A 127 4.75 -1.97 -10.30
C VAL A 127 6.14 -1.42 -10.03
N ARG A 128 7.17 -2.01 -10.67
CA ARG A 128 8.54 -1.54 -10.54
C ARG A 128 8.68 -0.09 -10.99
N THR A 129 8.09 0.26 -12.14
CA THR A 129 8.16 1.63 -12.67
C THR A 129 7.50 2.65 -11.74
N LEU A 130 6.36 2.33 -11.13
CA LEU A 130 5.70 3.24 -10.18
C LEU A 130 6.57 3.45 -8.93
N ILE A 131 7.16 2.39 -8.38
CA ILE A 131 8.05 2.47 -7.21
C ILE A 131 9.35 3.22 -7.54
N ASP A 132 9.96 2.96 -8.69
CA ASP A 132 11.14 3.70 -9.18
C ASP A 132 10.85 5.21 -9.37
N ARG A 133 9.57 5.57 -9.49
CA ARG A 133 9.08 6.95 -9.63
C ARG A 133 8.55 7.54 -8.32
N GLY A 134 8.80 6.86 -7.20
CA GLY A 134 8.52 7.33 -5.86
C GLY A 134 7.18 6.89 -5.26
N ALA A 135 6.44 5.99 -5.92
CA ALA A 135 5.19 5.47 -5.35
C ALA A 135 5.47 4.73 -4.02
N ASP A 136 4.69 5.04 -2.98
CA ASP A 136 4.81 4.34 -1.69
C ASP A 136 4.20 2.92 -1.78
N PRO A 137 4.98 1.83 -1.60
CA PRO A 137 4.44 0.47 -1.60
C PRO A 137 3.60 0.13 -0.36
N ARG A 138 3.58 0.99 0.67
CA ARG A 138 2.90 0.77 1.96
C ARG A 138 1.58 1.52 2.10
N VAL A 139 1.24 2.37 1.14
CA VAL A 139 -0.04 3.10 1.14
C VAL A 139 -1.21 2.12 1.25
N THR A 140 -2.18 2.44 2.11
CA THR A 140 -3.39 1.64 2.28
C THR A 140 -4.61 2.34 1.72
N ASN A 141 -5.49 1.58 1.09
CA ASN A 141 -6.80 2.08 0.70
C ASN A 141 -7.77 2.13 1.90
N THR A 142 -9.01 2.60 1.69
CA THR A 142 -10.04 2.70 2.74
C THR A 142 -10.45 1.37 3.38
N ARG A 143 -9.99 0.24 2.84
CA ARG A 143 -10.17 -1.11 3.39
C ARG A 143 -8.90 -1.64 4.10
N GLY A 144 -7.88 -0.80 4.30
CA GLY A 144 -6.61 -1.21 4.90
C GLY A 144 -5.73 -2.08 3.99
N GLN A 145 -6.05 -2.17 2.69
CA GLN A 145 -5.30 -3.03 1.78
C GLN A 145 -4.14 -2.25 1.16
N THR A 146 -2.92 -2.78 1.28
CA THR A 146 -1.75 -2.29 0.53
C THR A 146 -1.74 -2.82 -0.91
N PRO A 147 -0.91 -2.28 -1.81
CA PRO A 147 -0.64 -2.91 -3.10
C PRO A 147 -0.26 -4.38 -2.98
N LEU A 148 0.62 -4.74 -2.02
CA LEU A 148 0.99 -6.14 -1.77
C LEU A 148 -0.23 -6.96 -1.34
N ALA A 149 -1.07 -6.43 -0.45
CA ALA A 149 -2.29 -7.11 -0.03
C ALA A 149 -3.23 -7.38 -1.21
N LEU A 150 -3.31 -6.48 -2.20
CA LEU A 150 -4.10 -6.69 -3.41
C LEU A 150 -3.49 -7.68 -4.41
N ALA A 151 -2.16 -7.82 -4.42
CA ALA A 151 -1.50 -8.87 -5.18
C ALA A 151 -1.78 -10.26 -4.59
N VAL A 152 -2.03 -10.37 -3.28
CA VAL A 152 -2.34 -11.64 -2.60
C VAL A 152 -3.84 -11.91 -2.49
N TYR A 153 -4.64 -10.89 -2.19
CA TYR A 153 -6.08 -10.97 -1.92
C TYR A 153 -6.86 -9.87 -2.64
N SER A 154 -7.12 -10.06 -3.93
CA SER A 154 -7.90 -9.11 -4.74
C SER A 154 -9.42 -9.23 -4.55
N ASP A 155 -9.93 -9.28 -3.32
CA ASP A 155 -11.37 -9.38 -3.02
C ASP A 155 -12.15 -8.04 -3.25
N GLY A 156 -11.58 -7.07 -3.99
CA GLY A 156 -12.13 -5.70 -4.01
C GLY A 156 -12.01 -4.83 -5.27
N ILE A 157 -10.95 -4.96 -6.08
CA ILE A 157 -10.71 -4.01 -7.19
C ILE A 157 -10.96 -4.63 -8.57
N ALA A 158 -10.59 -5.89 -8.78
CA ALA A 158 -10.74 -6.58 -10.07
C ALA A 158 -11.72 -7.76 -10.05
N GLY A 159 -12.16 -8.21 -8.86
CA GLY A 159 -13.08 -9.35 -8.70
C GLY A 159 -12.47 -10.72 -9.04
N ASP A 160 -11.15 -10.80 -9.21
CA ASP A 160 -10.38 -12.05 -9.33
C ASP A 160 -9.89 -12.46 -7.92
N ARG A 161 -9.78 -13.76 -7.63
CA ARG A 161 -9.29 -14.29 -6.34
C ARG A 161 -7.91 -14.95 -6.46
N ALA A 162 -7.29 -14.88 -7.63
CA ALA A 162 -5.99 -15.48 -7.86
C ALA A 162 -4.86 -14.60 -7.32
N VAL A 163 -3.94 -15.22 -6.58
CA VAL A 163 -2.69 -14.62 -6.10
C VAL A 163 -1.79 -14.28 -7.30
N ARG A 164 -1.24 -13.06 -7.32
CA ARG A 164 -0.20 -12.60 -8.25
C ARG A 164 1.16 -12.89 -7.64
N GLU A 165 1.57 -14.16 -7.66
CA GLU A 165 2.76 -14.62 -6.94
C GLU A 165 4.02 -13.81 -7.28
N SER A 166 4.31 -13.59 -8.57
CA SER A 166 5.48 -12.80 -8.99
C SER A 166 5.41 -11.35 -8.51
N THR A 167 4.23 -10.75 -8.57
CA THR A 167 3.98 -9.38 -8.13
C THR A 167 4.08 -9.22 -6.62
N ALA A 168 3.58 -10.21 -5.87
CA ALA A 168 3.67 -10.23 -4.42
C ALA A 168 5.13 -10.38 -3.97
N THR A 169 5.91 -11.28 -4.60
CA THR A 169 7.36 -11.38 -4.37
C THR A 169 8.06 -10.08 -4.70
N LEU A 170 7.77 -9.48 -5.86
CA LEU A 170 8.35 -8.22 -6.29
C LEU A 170 8.09 -7.08 -5.30
N LEU A 171 6.84 -6.93 -4.84
CA LEU A 171 6.48 -5.88 -3.90
C LEU A 171 7.17 -6.10 -2.55
N GLY A 172 7.30 -7.35 -2.08
CA GLY A 172 8.07 -7.66 -0.88
C GLY A 172 9.56 -7.30 -1.02
N GLU A 173 10.17 -7.61 -2.16
CA GLU A 173 11.55 -7.23 -2.47
C GLU A 173 11.71 -5.70 -2.52
N LEU A 174 10.83 -5.01 -3.24
CA LEU A 174 10.91 -3.56 -3.42
C LEU A 174 10.65 -2.80 -2.12
N ASP A 175 9.71 -3.27 -1.30
CA ASP A 175 9.44 -2.72 0.03
C ASP A 175 10.71 -2.73 0.91
N SER A 176 11.44 -3.85 0.90
CA SER A 176 12.70 -4.00 1.63
C SER A 176 13.84 -3.12 1.13
N THR A 177 13.77 -2.64 -0.12
CA THR A 177 14.76 -1.73 -0.72
C THR A 177 14.35 -0.25 -0.67
N ALA A 178 13.06 0.04 -0.43
CA ALA A 178 12.51 1.39 -0.37
C ALA A 178 12.60 2.03 1.02
N HIS A 179 12.77 1.23 2.08
CA HIS A 179 13.17 1.75 3.40
C HIS A 179 14.69 1.87 3.48
N PRO A 180 15.24 3.00 3.94
CA PRO A 180 16.66 3.11 4.22
C PRO A 180 17.08 1.97 5.17
N THR A 181 18.02 1.13 4.74
CA THR A 181 18.57 0.05 5.57
C THR A 181 19.49 0.59 6.68
N GLU A 182 19.85 1.86 6.59
CA GLU A 182 20.55 2.61 7.62
C GLU A 182 19.54 3.23 8.59
N PRO A 183 19.84 3.27 9.90
CA PRO A 183 19.03 4.01 10.87
C PRO A 183 18.76 5.44 10.38
N HIS A 184 17.51 5.86 10.41
CA HIS A 184 17.08 7.19 10.01
C HIS A 184 15.96 7.64 10.95
N ALA A 185 15.81 8.95 11.12
CA ALA A 185 14.88 9.47 12.11
C ALA A 185 13.61 10.01 11.48
N HIS A 186 12.47 9.66 12.07
CA HIS A 186 11.20 10.29 11.76
C HIS A 186 11.15 11.65 12.47
N VAL A 187 10.97 12.74 11.71
CA VAL A 187 11.01 14.11 12.24
C VAL A 187 9.97 14.31 13.35
N GLU A 188 8.77 13.76 13.19
CA GLU A 188 7.76 13.75 14.25
C GLU A 188 8.23 13.00 15.52
N ALA A 189 8.88 11.85 15.38
CA ALA A 189 9.33 11.03 16.49
C ALA A 189 10.51 11.66 17.24
N GLN A 190 11.42 12.36 16.56
CA GLN A 190 12.56 13.04 17.20
C GLN A 190 12.15 14.11 18.21
N THR A 191 10.99 14.74 18.01
CA THR A 191 10.48 15.77 18.93
C THR A 191 9.84 15.19 20.18
N GLN A 192 9.55 13.90 20.19
CA GLN A 192 8.88 13.21 21.27
C GLN A 192 9.90 12.76 22.33
N GLN A 193 9.78 13.32 23.52
CA GLN A 193 10.54 12.89 24.69
C GLN A 193 9.61 12.24 25.68
N ASN A 194 10.04 11.13 26.28
CA ASN A 194 9.26 10.44 27.29
C ASN A 194 8.98 11.36 28.50
N PRO A 195 7.74 11.81 28.71
CA PRO A 195 7.39 12.69 29.82
C PRO A 195 7.04 11.88 31.09
N VAL A 196 6.97 10.55 30.99
CA VAL A 196 6.57 9.64 32.07
C VAL A 196 7.80 9.12 32.79
N ASP A 197 7.99 9.54 34.04
CA ASP A 197 9.07 9.05 34.89
C ASP A 197 9.05 7.51 34.99
N ALA A 198 10.24 6.90 34.89
CA ALA A 198 10.44 5.45 35.03
C ALA A 198 10.37 5.01 36.50
N THR A 199 9.19 5.14 37.11
CA THR A 199 8.88 4.67 38.46
C THR A 199 8.47 3.20 38.46
N PRO A 200 8.55 2.49 39.60
CA PRO A 200 8.03 1.12 39.69
C PRO A 200 6.56 1.00 39.27
N ALA A 201 5.75 2.04 39.50
CA ALA A 201 4.35 2.06 39.10
C ALA A 201 4.16 2.19 37.58
N SER A 202 4.90 3.09 36.91
CA SER A 202 4.81 3.25 35.45
C SER A 202 5.36 2.04 34.70
N ILE A 203 6.45 1.44 35.20
CA ILE A 203 7.00 0.19 34.67
C ILE A 203 5.98 -0.96 34.83
N ALA A 204 5.35 -1.09 35.99
CA ALA A 204 4.36 -2.14 36.22
C ALA A 204 3.10 -1.96 35.36
N ALA A 205 2.66 -0.71 35.15
CA ALA A 205 1.54 -0.40 34.26
C ALA A 205 1.88 -0.77 32.80
N GLY A 206 3.06 -0.39 32.33
CA GLY A 206 3.57 -0.77 31.01
C GLY A 206 3.68 -2.28 30.83
N ALA A 207 4.22 -2.99 31.82
CA ALA A 207 4.31 -4.45 31.81
C ALA A 207 2.92 -5.11 31.69
N ALA A 208 1.94 -4.61 32.44
CA ALA A 208 0.58 -5.13 32.42
C ALA A 208 -0.11 -4.90 31.08
N LEU A 209 0.08 -3.74 30.45
CA LEU A 209 -0.45 -3.45 29.12
C LEU A 209 0.24 -4.30 28.05
N TYR A 210 1.58 -4.35 28.07
CA TYR A 210 2.39 -5.16 27.17
C TYR A 210 1.99 -6.64 27.21
N ALA A 211 1.80 -7.21 28.40
CA ALA A 211 1.40 -8.61 28.57
C ALA A 211 0.04 -8.92 27.90
N ARG A 212 -0.88 -7.95 27.90
CA ARG A 212 -2.21 -8.09 27.29
C ARG A 212 -2.19 -7.90 25.79
N GLN A 213 -1.43 -6.92 25.30
CA GLN A 213 -1.57 -6.41 23.93
C GLN A 213 -0.41 -6.78 22.99
N CYS A 214 0.78 -7.06 23.53
CA CYS A 214 2.01 -7.18 22.73
C CYS A 214 2.70 -8.55 22.86
N ALA A 215 2.62 -9.18 24.04
CA ALA A 215 3.37 -10.40 24.35
C ALA A 215 2.99 -11.62 23.48
N ALA A 216 1.80 -11.63 22.88
CA ALA A 216 1.40 -12.71 21.96
C ALA A 216 2.28 -12.74 20.69
N CYS A 217 2.68 -11.56 20.19
CA CYS A 217 3.51 -11.41 19.00
C CYS A 217 4.99 -11.32 19.37
N HIS A 218 5.33 -10.45 20.31
CA HIS A 218 6.72 -10.13 20.64
C HIS A 218 7.33 -11.00 21.73
N GLY A 219 6.50 -11.78 22.43
CA GLY A 219 6.91 -12.70 23.48
C GLY A 219 7.30 -12.02 24.80
N ALA A 220 7.72 -12.81 25.78
CA ALA A 220 8.12 -12.28 27.08
C ALA A 220 9.47 -11.54 27.04
N THR A 221 10.33 -11.86 26.06
CA THR A 221 11.60 -11.17 25.86
C THR A 221 11.45 -9.90 25.01
N ALA A 222 10.29 -9.71 24.39
CA ALA A 222 10.00 -8.64 23.45
C ALA A 222 10.87 -8.65 22.18
N ARG A 223 11.48 -9.80 21.85
CA ARG A 223 12.38 -9.96 20.69
C ARG A 223 11.68 -10.52 19.44
N GLY A 224 10.35 -10.49 19.41
CA GLY A 224 9.60 -11.13 18.32
C GLY A 224 9.52 -12.65 18.48
N ASP A 225 9.58 -13.16 19.70
CA ASP A 225 9.57 -14.60 20.02
C ASP A 225 8.26 -15.07 20.65
N GLY A 226 7.17 -14.32 20.43
CA GLY A 226 5.85 -14.65 20.94
C GLY A 226 5.26 -15.90 20.31
N ARG A 227 4.24 -16.47 20.95
CA ARG A 227 3.56 -17.68 20.46
C ARG A 227 2.98 -17.54 19.05
N LEU A 228 2.70 -16.32 18.59
CA LEU A 228 2.21 -16.04 17.24
C LEU A 228 3.32 -15.69 16.25
N ALA A 229 4.57 -15.54 16.67
CA ALA A 229 5.68 -15.13 15.80
C ALA A 229 5.95 -16.11 14.64
N ALA A 230 5.74 -17.41 14.87
CA ALA A 230 5.84 -18.42 13.81
C ALA A 230 4.68 -18.32 12.80
N ALA A 231 3.48 -17.94 13.26
CA ALA A 231 2.33 -17.74 12.40
C ALA A 231 2.49 -16.47 11.55
N THR A 232 2.98 -15.36 12.12
CA THR A 232 3.26 -14.12 11.36
C THR A 232 4.38 -14.32 10.33
N ALA A 233 5.43 -15.10 10.66
CA ALA A 233 6.55 -15.35 9.76
C ALA A 233 6.14 -16.05 8.45
N ALA A 234 5.06 -16.84 8.47
CA ALA A 234 4.50 -17.48 7.27
C ALA A 234 3.82 -16.48 6.30
N TYR A 235 3.47 -15.28 6.79
CA TYR A 235 2.87 -14.20 6.01
C TYR A 235 3.88 -13.11 5.61
N GLY A 236 5.18 -13.37 5.77
CA GLY A 236 6.24 -12.55 5.18
C GLY A 236 7.09 -11.75 6.18
N SER A 237 6.66 -11.57 7.44
CA SER A 237 7.41 -10.76 8.42
C SER A 237 7.43 -11.39 9.82
N ARG A 238 8.60 -11.35 10.48
CA ARG A 238 8.71 -11.66 11.91
C ARG A 238 8.37 -10.41 12.72
N PRO A 239 7.69 -10.54 13.88
CA PRO A 239 7.39 -9.38 14.71
C PRO A 239 8.69 -8.71 15.16
N SER A 240 8.65 -7.38 15.30
CA SER A 240 9.79 -6.55 15.68
C SER A 240 10.46 -7.00 16.97
N ASN A 241 11.78 -6.80 17.02
CA ASN A 241 12.50 -6.78 18.28
C ASN A 241 12.29 -5.42 18.95
N LEU A 242 11.39 -5.38 19.94
CA LEU A 242 11.06 -4.19 20.72
C LEU A 242 12.09 -3.89 21.83
N THR A 243 13.16 -4.67 21.94
CA THR A 243 14.31 -4.33 22.80
C THR A 243 15.47 -3.73 22.01
N ASP A 244 15.34 -3.61 20.68
CA ASP A 244 16.33 -2.91 19.88
C ASP A 244 16.38 -1.42 20.27
N THR A 245 17.59 -0.88 20.39
CA THR A 245 17.83 0.52 20.68
C THR A 245 17.49 1.45 19.52
N VAL A 246 17.41 0.91 18.30
CA VAL A 246 17.06 1.67 17.10
C VAL A 246 15.64 1.38 16.61
N TRP A 247 14.81 0.66 17.38
CA TRP A 247 13.51 0.13 16.91
C TRP A 247 13.68 -0.51 15.51
N GLN A 248 12.66 -0.67 14.66
CA GLN A 248 12.93 -1.11 13.27
C GLN A 248 13.45 0.05 12.38
N HIS A 249 14.45 0.78 12.91
CA HIS A 249 15.38 1.73 12.27
C HIS A 249 15.20 3.24 12.56
N GLY A 250 14.56 3.60 13.67
CA GLY A 250 14.48 4.97 14.21
C GLY A 250 15.62 5.37 15.17
N GLU A 251 15.83 6.67 15.40
CA GLU A 251 16.94 7.21 16.23
C GLU A 251 16.55 7.60 17.67
N SER A 252 15.28 7.41 18.06
CA SER A 252 14.78 7.83 19.38
C SER A 252 13.73 6.87 19.96
N ASP A 253 13.42 7.00 21.25
CA ASP A 253 12.32 6.21 21.84
C ASP A 253 10.93 6.61 21.31
N GLY A 254 10.77 7.81 20.73
CA GLY A 254 9.51 8.25 20.12
C GLY A 254 9.14 7.46 18.86
N GLU A 255 10.10 6.75 18.28
CA GLU A 255 9.91 5.94 17.08
C GLU A 255 8.95 4.76 17.30
N ILE A 256 8.73 4.37 18.56
CA ILE A 256 7.73 3.36 18.88
C ILE A 256 6.31 3.80 18.45
N PHE A 257 6.03 5.10 18.41
CA PHE A 257 4.73 5.65 18.02
C PHE A 257 4.42 5.42 16.55
N THR A 258 5.46 5.35 15.71
CA THR A 258 5.36 5.42 14.25
C THR A 258 5.90 4.18 13.55
N ALA A 259 7.03 3.61 13.99
CA ALA A 259 7.75 2.59 13.24
C ALA A 259 7.23 1.16 13.42
N ILE A 260 6.45 0.89 14.49
CA ILE A 260 6.03 -0.46 14.85
C ILE A 260 4.57 -0.72 14.44
N HIS A 261 4.38 -1.49 13.37
CA HIS A 261 3.07 -1.84 12.79
C HIS A 261 2.70 -3.34 12.93
N ASP A 262 3.39 -4.07 13.81
CA ASP A 262 3.23 -5.52 13.88
C ASP A 262 2.00 -5.99 14.67
N GLY A 263 1.33 -7.02 14.16
CA GLY A 263 0.48 -7.92 14.94
C GLY A 263 -0.77 -8.43 14.22
N PHE A 264 -1.74 -8.96 15.00
CA PHE A 264 -3.01 -9.48 14.47
C PHE A 264 -4.21 -8.76 15.08
N ALA A 265 -5.03 -8.16 14.23
CA ALA A 265 -6.41 -7.85 14.59
C ALA A 265 -7.28 -9.09 14.34
N ASN A 266 -7.81 -9.69 15.41
CA ASN A 266 -8.82 -10.76 15.35
C ASN A 266 -8.49 -12.00 14.49
N GLY A 267 -7.21 -12.32 14.29
CA GLY A 267 -6.76 -13.58 13.67
C GLY A 267 -7.00 -13.71 12.16
N GLN A 268 -7.26 -12.61 11.46
CA GLN A 268 -7.52 -12.62 10.00
C GLN A 268 -6.72 -11.56 9.22
N GLU A 269 -6.20 -10.50 9.85
CA GLU A 269 -5.41 -9.44 9.20
C GLU A 269 -4.04 -9.23 9.88
N VAL A 270 -3.01 -8.98 9.05
CA VAL A 270 -1.58 -8.90 9.43
C VAL A 270 -1.11 -7.45 9.66
N LEU A 271 -1.98 -6.46 9.50
CA LEU A 271 -1.62 -5.05 9.63
C LEU A 271 -2.31 -4.48 10.87
N MET A 272 -1.55 -4.30 11.96
CA MET A 272 -2.01 -3.47 13.07
C MET A 272 -1.54 -2.03 12.83
N ASP A 273 -2.35 -1.06 13.24
CA ASP A 273 -1.93 0.34 13.22
C ASP A 273 -0.68 0.55 14.10
N ALA A 274 -0.02 1.69 13.91
CA ALA A 274 1.11 2.07 14.75
C ALA A 274 0.68 2.24 16.21
N PHE A 275 1.62 2.24 17.15
CA PHE A 275 1.25 2.39 18.57
C PHE A 275 0.55 3.73 18.83
N GLY A 276 0.96 4.80 18.15
CA GLY A 276 0.36 6.14 18.27
C GLY A 276 -1.12 6.19 17.88
N ASP A 277 -1.59 5.26 17.06
CA ASP A 277 -2.99 5.16 16.63
C ASP A 277 -3.82 4.24 17.53
N ARG A 278 -3.18 3.47 18.42
CA ARG A 278 -3.80 2.37 19.18
C ARG A 278 -3.87 2.60 20.69
N PHE A 279 -2.92 3.34 21.23
CA PHE A 279 -2.74 3.53 22.66
C PHE A 279 -2.66 5.01 22.98
N ALA A 280 -3.03 5.39 24.20
CA ALA A 280 -2.78 6.75 24.65
C ALA A 280 -1.26 6.98 24.82
N ASP A 281 -0.80 8.21 24.60
CA ASP A 281 0.62 8.55 24.70
C ASP A 281 1.27 8.08 26.02
N ASP A 282 0.58 8.27 27.15
CA ASP A 282 1.08 7.86 28.46
C ASP A 282 1.20 6.34 28.60
N GLU A 283 0.29 5.58 28.00
CA GLU A 283 0.36 4.12 27.91
C GLU A 283 1.56 3.66 27.08
N ILE A 284 1.81 4.31 25.93
CA ILE A 284 2.97 4.01 25.07
C ILE A 284 4.26 4.26 25.83
N TRP A 285 4.37 5.39 26.53
CA TRP A 285 5.55 5.71 27.32
C TRP A 285 5.76 4.79 28.52
N GLN A 286 4.69 4.29 29.14
CA GLN A 286 4.78 3.24 30.16
C GLN A 286 5.32 1.93 29.56
N ILE A 287 4.87 1.55 28.35
CA ILE A 287 5.42 0.40 27.62
C ILE A 287 6.92 0.62 27.34
N VAL A 288 7.34 1.79 26.87
CA VAL A 288 8.76 2.13 26.66
C VAL A 288 9.57 1.95 27.95
N ASN A 289 9.05 2.45 29.09
CA ASN A 289 9.71 2.30 30.39
C ASN A 289 9.89 0.84 30.80
N TYR A 290 8.89 -0.01 30.51
CA TYR A 290 8.97 -1.45 30.72
C TYR A 290 9.97 -2.13 29.77
N LEU A 291 9.90 -1.86 28.47
CA LEU A 291 10.78 -2.46 27.46
C LEU A 291 12.25 -2.14 27.72
N LYS A 292 12.56 -0.96 28.25
CA LYS A 292 13.91 -0.59 28.70
C LYS A 292 14.46 -1.49 29.81
N GLN A 293 13.63 -2.14 30.61
CA GLN A 293 14.07 -3.12 31.61
C GLN A 293 14.43 -4.48 31.00
N LEU A 294 14.04 -4.73 29.75
CA LEU A 294 14.27 -5.98 29.03
C LEU A 294 15.47 -5.92 28.06
N ARG A 295 16.05 -4.72 27.87
CA ARG A 295 17.22 -4.49 27.02
C ARG A 295 18.48 -5.15 27.59
#